data_AF-A0A269PPZ0-F1
#
_entry.id   AF-A0A269PPZ0-F1
#
_cell.length_a   1.000
_cell.length_b   1.000
_cell.length_c   1.000
_cell.angle_alpha   90.00
_cell.angle_beta   90.00
_cell.angle_gamma   90.00
#
_symmetry.space_group_name_H-M   'P 1'
#
loop_
_entity.id
_entity.type
_entity.pdbx_description
1 polymer ?
#
loop_
_entity_poly.entity_id
_entity_poly.type
_entity_poly.pdbx_seq_one_letter_code
_entity_poly.pdbx_strand_id
1 'polypeptide(L)'
;MTEDEHSVLIYCPLKTSVNTFASVIMDLHKRGALQSVLTVPVEQLEFAKTLGSEWLGNEHPIVQCLNIGVAVHHGGLPTPFRKEMEKLLRDGALKVTISSPTLAQGLNLSATAVVIYSLWRNGNLIEASEFKNVIGRAGRAFVDTHGLVLYPIYEDHAKQKGLWRGLVEDTNAREMESGLAMLVYSLITRIAASSGKNEFSDIQEYILNNNQSLEFPLVVNEPSSDTEEQRKEWNINIVRLDTALLSMLGEEDVNDATIPSVLDSVLQSSLWQRRLRRHEEDVQGTFSSILEIRAKHIWSSSTPLQRKGYFLAGVGLETGQKLDLIAPNANKLLVKANAYILKNIQDEAIETITALAELVFEISPFSPLTFPDDWRHILEVWLKGEAFSDHEFDSIDDALKFVEDGLIYRLPWGLEAVRVRAKANEDEINETFDIEGYMIVQGGVIDDQYELGLIVPAIESGTLNRSAAMLMQAGFGSRSEAISAIQSTGGTFSNSREFKEWLSSDAIKAYVAALNLISENTAKLWKMFLKEYQPKSNTVWEGTSTNLPVNWEPGVNAQIGQLIKLHNEDADVTKVLSSDGEVIGKLRERYELLKNGVYRTQVEANNFLQVTYWGTGENPFQAS
;
A
#
# COMPACT_ATOMS: atom_id res chain seq x y z
N MET A 1 13.80 27.39 -20.42
CA MET A 1 13.45 26.99 -19.04
C MET A 1 14.45 25.96 -18.53
N THR A 2 14.58 24.78 -19.16
CA THR A 2 15.49 23.72 -18.72
C THR A 2 16.99 24.05 -18.87
N GLU A 3 17.35 24.96 -19.77
CA GLU A 3 18.74 25.45 -19.96
C GLU A 3 19.30 26.15 -18.70
N ASP A 4 18.43 26.65 -17.81
CA ASP A 4 18.80 27.35 -16.57
C ASP A 4 18.69 26.46 -15.31
N GLU A 5 18.84 25.13 -15.46
CA GLU A 5 18.65 24.12 -14.38
C GLU A 5 17.25 24.04 -13.75
N HIS A 6 16.26 24.75 -14.29
CA HIS A 6 14.89 24.71 -13.81
C HIS A 6 14.19 23.38 -14.15
N SER A 7 13.39 22.90 -13.21
CA SER A 7 12.51 21.75 -13.41
C SER A 7 11.12 22.18 -13.89
N VAL A 8 10.51 21.38 -14.75
CA VAL A 8 9.21 21.65 -15.37
C VAL A 8 8.26 20.48 -15.12
N LEU A 9 7.09 20.76 -14.57
CA LEU A 9 5.99 19.81 -14.42
C LEU A 9 4.87 20.16 -15.41
N ILE A 10 4.58 19.25 -16.33
CA ILE A 10 3.43 19.31 -17.24
C ILE A 10 2.29 18.50 -16.63
N TYR A 11 1.25 19.19 -16.17
CA TYR A 11 0.08 18.57 -15.55
C TYR A 11 -1.00 18.27 -16.58
N CYS A 12 -1.43 17.00 -16.63
CA CYS A 12 -2.49 16.50 -17.49
C CYS A 12 -3.61 15.88 -16.63
N PRO A 13 -4.86 16.37 -16.65
CA PRO A 13 -5.93 15.83 -15.80
C PRO A 13 -6.24 14.33 -16.03
N LEU A 14 -5.93 13.81 -17.22
CA LEU A 14 -6.24 12.44 -17.64
C LEU A 14 -4.97 11.60 -17.83
N LYS A 15 -4.98 10.37 -17.33
CA LYS A 15 -3.89 9.39 -17.50
C LYS A 15 -3.65 9.08 -19.00
N THR A 16 -4.71 8.93 -19.79
CA THR A 16 -4.62 8.66 -21.24
C THR A 16 -3.94 9.78 -22.02
N SER A 17 -4.14 11.03 -21.59
CA SER A 17 -3.43 12.18 -22.16
C SER A 17 -1.93 12.12 -21.89
N VAL A 18 -1.50 11.59 -20.74
CA VAL A 18 -0.07 11.45 -20.39
C VAL A 18 0.65 10.50 -21.38
N ASN A 19 0.07 9.33 -21.68
CA ASN A 19 0.64 8.38 -22.64
C ASN A 19 0.71 8.97 -24.05
N THR A 20 -0.39 9.59 -24.49
CA THR A 20 -0.46 10.24 -25.80
C THR A 20 0.61 11.33 -25.93
N PHE A 21 0.81 12.11 -24.86
CA PHE A 21 1.80 13.18 -24.84
C PHE A 21 3.24 12.65 -24.90
N ALA A 22 3.53 11.51 -24.26
CA ALA A 22 4.81 10.83 -24.38
C ALA A 22 5.12 10.45 -25.85
N SER A 23 4.14 9.88 -26.55
CA SER A 23 4.27 9.56 -27.99
C SER A 23 4.54 10.80 -28.84
N VAL A 24 3.83 11.91 -28.57
CA VAL A 24 4.03 13.18 -29.29
C VAL A 24 5.43 13.74 -29.04
N ILE A 25 5.91 13.71 -27.80
CA ILE A 25 7.28 14.18 -27.47
C ILE A 25 8.32 13.36 -28.22
N MET A 26 8.16 12.03 -28.25
CA MET A 26 9.09 11.16 -28.97
C MET A 26 9.05 11.39 -30.48
N ASP A 27 7.87 11.61 -31.08
CA ASP A 27 7.74 11.99 -32.49
C ASP A 27 8.43 13.33 -32.81
N LEU A 28 8.20 14.36 -31.99
CA LEU A 28 8.86 15.66 -32.14
C LEU A 28 10.38 15.56 -31.97
N HIS A 29 10.86 14.74 -31.04
CA HIS A 29 12.28 14.48 -30.86
C HIS A 29 12.88 13.77 -32.08
N LYS A 30 12.23 12.71 -32.59
CA LYS A 30 12.66 11.99 -33.80
C LYS A 30 12.72 12.91 -35.03
N ARG A 31 11.86 13.92 -35.11
CA ARG A 31 11.86 14.96 -36.15
C ARG A 31 12.86 16.09 -35.93
N GLY A 32 13.58 16.10 -34.80
CA GLY A 32 14.54 17.14 -34.43
C GLY A 32 13.92 18.45 -33.94
N ALA A 33 12.61 18.49 -33.72
CA ALA A 33 11.91 19.67 -33.21
C ALA A 33 12.11 19.86 -31.70
N LEU A 34 12.38 18.77 -30.97
CA LEU A 34 12.65 18.77 -29.54
C LEU A 34 14.02 18.13 -29.28
N GLN A 35 14.91 18.84 -28.60
CA GLN A 35 16.23 18.33 -28.22
C GLN A 35 16.16 17.55 -26.90
N SER A 36 17.15 16.68 -26.66
CA SER A 36 17.28 16.02 -25.36
C SER A 36 17.51 17.04 -24.25
N VAL A 37 16.80 16.87 -23.14
CA VAL A 37 16.97 17.65 -21.91
C VAL A 37 17.70 16.85 -20.82
N LEU A 38 18.28 15.70 -21.19
CA LEU A 38 19.03 14.85 -20.29
C LEU A 38 20.31 15.55 -19.82
N THR A 39 20.47 15.70 -18.51
CA THR A 39 21.65 16.32 -17.90
C THR A 39 22.50 15.38 -17.07
N VAL A 40 22.08 14.12 -16.92
CA VAL A 40 22.82 13.09 -16.20
C VAL A 40 23.37 12.02 -17.16
N PRO A 41 24.42 11.29 -16.78
CA PRO A 41 24.88 10.13 -17.54
C PRO A 41 23.75 9.09 -17.68
N VAL A 42 23.64 8.47 -18.86
CA VAL A 42 22.57 7.51 -19.19
C VAL A 42 22.58 6.33 -18.22
N GLU A 43 23.76 5.98 -17.68
CA GLU A 43 23.97 4.93 -16.69
C GLU A 43 23.13 5.13 -15.42
N GLN A 44 22.80 6.37 -15.06
CA GLN A 44 21.94 6.65 -13.91
C GLN A 44 20.48 6.26 -14.15
N LEU A 45 20.06 6.18 -15.43
CA LEU A 45 18.68 5.85 -15.82
C LEU A 45 18.50 4.38 -16.18
N GLU A 46 19.58 3.62 -16.32
CA GLU A 46 19.52 2.22 -16.79
C GLU A 46 18.61 1.35 -15.94
N PHE A 47 18.59 1.52 -14.61
CA PHE A 47 17.68 0.74 -13.78
C PHE A 47 16.20 1.04 -14.07
N ALA A 48 15.85 2.32 -14.21
CA ALA A 48 14.49 2.70 -14.61
C ALA A 48 14.17 2.16 -16.00
N LYS A 49 15.14 2.14 -16.93
CA LYS A 49 14.98 1.54 -18.25
C LYS A 49 14.78 0.02 -18.18
N THR A 50 15.57 -0.70 -17.38
CA THR A 50 15.39 -2.15 -17.18
C THR A 50 14.00 -2.46 -16.63
N LEU A 51 13.57 -1.76 -15.58
CA LEU A 51 12.22 -1.92 -15.03
C LEU A 51 11.15 -1.51 -16.06
N GLY A 52 11.31 -0.39 -16.76
CA GLY A 52 10.36 0.05 -17.77
C GLY A 52 10.24 -0.96 -18.91
N SER A 53 11.36 -1.48 -19.41
CA SER A 53 11.43 -2.43 -20.50
C SER A 53 10.86 -3.80 -20.16
N GLU A 54 11.04 -4.27 -18.92
CA GLU A 54 10.44 -5.54 -18.42
C GLU A 54 8.91 -5.53 -18.54
N TRP A 55 8.29 -4.36 -18.36
CA TRP A 55 6.83 -4.23 -18.32
C TRP A 55 6.21 -3.66 -19.60
N LEU A 56 6.83 -2.61 -20.16
CA LEU A 56 6.30 -1.86 -21.31
C LEU A 56 6.99 -2.26 -22.62
N GLY A 57 8.17 -2.87 -22.56
CA GLY A 57 9.04 -3.10 -23.71
C GLY A 57 9.95 -1.90 -24.03
N ASN A 58 11.07 -2.20 -24.70
CA ASN A 58 12.11 -1.20 -25.02
C ASN A 58 11.64 -0.05 -25.91
N GLU A 59 10.70 -0.34 -26.82
CA GLU A 59 10.20 0.63 -27.81
C GLU A 59 9.03 1.48 -27.29
N HIS A 60 8.56 1.21 -26.07
CA HIS A 60 7.44 1.95 -25.53
C HIS A 60 7.78 3.44 -25.32
N PRO A 61 6.93 4.39 -25.74
CA PRO A 61 7.24 5.82 -25.67
C PRO A 61 7.69 6.31 -24.30
N ILE A 62 7.12 5.76 -23.22
CA ILE A 62 7.48 6.11 -21.84
C ILE A 62 8.93 5.72 -21.52
N VAL A 63 9.37 4.54 -21.96
CA VAL A 63 10.75 4.07 -21.77
C VAL A 63 11.69 4.88 -22.66
N GLN A 64 11.29 5.17 -23.90
CA GLN A 64 12.10 5.98 -24.81
C GLN A 64 12.29 7.42 -24.32
N CYS A 65 11.30 8.01 -23.65
CA CYS A 65 11.38 9.35 -23.06
C CYS A 65 12.52 9.50 -22.04
N LEU A 66 12.92 8.42 -21.36
CA LEU A 66 14.07 8.45 -20.43
C LEU A 66 15.37 8.81 -21.14
N ASN A 67 15.56 8.34 -22.39
CA ASN A 67 16.79 8.61 -23.16
C ASN A 67 16.96 10.11 -23.50
N ILE A 68 15.89 10.90 -23.35
CA ILE A 68 15.90 12.34 -23.61
C ILE A 68 15.69 13.18 -22.35
N GLY A 69 15.71 12.56 -21.16
CA GLY A 69 15.59 13.25 -19.87
C GLY A 69 14.16 13.66 -19.49
N VAL A 70 13.15 13.03 -20.11
CA VAL A 70 11.73 13.29 -19.85
C VAL A 70 11.13 12.15 -19.03
N ALA A 71 10.57 12.49 -17.87
CA ALA A 71 9.83 11.58 -17.02
C ALA A 71 8.35 11.57 -17.38
N VAL A 72 7.77 10.39 -17.53
CA VAL A 72 6.33 10.20 -17.62
C VAL A 72 5.85 9.54 -16.33
N HIS A 73 4.82 10.09 -15.70
CA HIS A 73 4.32 9.58 -14.43
C HIS A 73 2.79 9.59 -14.36
N HIS A 74 2.18 8.44 -14.10
CA HIS A 74 0.77 8.35 -13.73
C HIS A 74 0.53 7.13 -12.83
N GLY A 75 -0.57 7.14 -12.08
CA GLY A 75 -0.96 6.02 -11.20
C GLY A 75 -1.46 4.77 -11.95
N GLY A 76 -0.97 4.51 -13.16
CA GLY A 76 -1.17 3.24 -13.86
C GLY A 76 0.14 2.66 -14.40
N LEU A 77 1.28 3.27 -14.05
CA LEU A 77 2.58 2.69 -14.30
C LEU A 77 2.85 1.59 -13.27
N PRO A 78 3.59 0.53 -13.65
CA PRO A 78 4.00 -0.51 -12.74
C PRO A 78 4.64 0.07 -11.47
N THR A 79 4.19 -0.39 -10.30
CA THR A 79 4.62 0.21 -9.02
C THR A 79 6.15 0.28 -8.84
N PRO A 80 6.96 -0.76 -9.18
CA PRO A 80 8.42 -0.68 -9.10
C PRO A 80 9.00 0.40 -10.03
N PHE A 81 8.54 0.45 -11.28
CA PHE A 81 8.97 1.47 -12.25
C PHE A 81 8.58 2.87 -11.77
N ARG A 82 7.35 3.07 -11.29
CA ARG A 82 6.87 4.32 -10.72
C ARG A 82 7.74 4.79 -9.56
N LYS A 83 8.09 3.91 -8.60
CA LYS A 83 8.95 4.26 -7.46
C LYS A 83 10.35 4.69 -7.89
N GLU A 84 10.93 4.04 -8.88
CA GLU A 84 12.24 4.45 -9.42
C GLU A 84 12.15 5.78 -10.17
N MET A 85 11.08 6.00 -10.95
CA MET A 85 10.81 7.29 -11.58
C MET A 85 10.71 8.42 -10.55
N GLU A 86 9.97 8.21 -9.45
CA GLU A 86 9.87 9.17 -8.36
C GLU A 86 11.22 9.44 -7.68
N LYS A 87 12.07 8.41 -7.54
CA LYS A 87 13.43 8.57 -7.01
C LYS A 87 14.29 9.44 -7.92
N LEU A 88 14.33 9.14 -9.21
CA LEU A 88 15.07 9.93 -10.20
C LEU A 88 14.60 11.39 -10.25
N LEU A 89 13.31 11.63 -10.07
CA LEU A 89 12.74 12.97 -9.96
C LEU A 89 13.15 13.69 -8.68
N ARG A 90 13.16 13.02 -7.52
CA ARG A 90 13.65 13.59 -6.25
C ARG A 90 15.13 13.93 -6.30
N ASP A 91 15.92 13.08 -6.95
CA ASP A 91 17.37 13.24 -7.09
C ASP A 91 17.74 14.30 -8.15
N GLY A 92 16.75 14.84 -8.88
CA GLY A 92 16.94 15.86 -9.90
C GLY A 92 17.55 15.33 -11.21
N ALA A 93 17.59 14.00 -11.39
CA ALA A 93 18.12 13.37 -12.60
C ALA A 93 17.25 13.62 -13.84
N LEU A 94 15.94 13.77 -13.64
CA LEU A 94 14.96 14.08 -14.68
C LEU A 94 14.36 15.46 -14.43
N LYS A 95 14.55 16.39 -15.37
CA LYS A 95 14.16 17.81 -15.20
C LYS A 95 12.76 18.13 -15.74
N VAL A 96 12.23 17.31 -16.65
CA VAL A 96 10.89 17.49 -17.22
C VAL A 96 10.03 16.30 -16.83
N THR A 97 8.85 16.57 -16.27
CA THR A 97 7.90 15.54 -15.87
C THR A 97 6.54 15.80 -16.49
N ILE A 98 5.93 14.79 -17.09
CA ILE A 98 4.53 14.82 -17.51
C ILE A 98 3.75 13.96 -16.53
N SER A 99 2.70 14.51 -15.92
CA SER A 99 1.96 13.76 -14.93
C SER A 99 0.49 14.04 -14.81
N SER A 100 -0.23 12.99 -14.41
CA SER A 100 -1.60 13.04 -13.93
C SER A 100 -1.69 13.53 -12.47
N PRO A 101 -2.89 13.81 -11.94
CA PRO A 101 -3.07 14.36 -10.59
C PRO A 101 -2.42 13.52 -9.47
N THR A 102 -2.21 12.22 -9.70
CA THR A 102 -1.63 11.28 -8.72
C THR A 102 -0.25 11.70 -8.22
N LEU A 103 0.56 12.39 -9.02
CA LEU A 103 1.88 12.89 -8.57
C LEU A 103 1.76 14.05 -7.59
N ALA A 104 0.73 14.90 -7.75
CA ALA A 104 0.51 16.07 -6.91
C ALA A 104 0.12 15.70 -5.47
N GLN A 105 -0.37 14.48 -5.24
CA GLN A 105 -0.82 13.98 -3.94
C GLN A 105 0.23 13.11 -3.23
N GLY A 106 1.04 12.33 -3.96
CA GLY A 106 1.94 11.31 -3.38
C GLY A 106 3.41 11.71 -3.25
N LEU A 107 3.88 12.73 -3.98
CA LEU A 107 5.30 13.12 -4.00
C LEU A 107 5.45 14.60 -3.61
N ASN A 108 6.38 14.90 -2.70
CA ASN A 108 6.82 16.27 -2.41
C ASN A 108 7.73 16.81 -3.52
N LEU A 109 7.28 16.73 -4.78
CA LEU A 109 7.98 17.28 -5.92
C LEU A 109 7.63 18.76 -6.06
N SER A 110 8.62 19.64 -6.03
CA SER A 110 8.45 21.04 -6.43
C SER A 110 9.12 21.24 -7.78
N ALA A 111 8.46 21.97 -8.67
CA ALA A 111 8.97 22.31 -9.99
C ALA A 111 9.11 23.82 -10.10
N THR A 112 10.14 24.31 -10.77
CA THR A 112 10.27 25.76 -11.01
C THR A 112 9.09 26.30 -11.82
N ALA A 113 8.64 25.53 -12.81
CA ALA A 113 7.47 25.85 -13.60
C ALA A 113 6.46 24.70 -13.66
N VAL A 114 5.18 25.04 -13.57
CA VAL A 114 4.06 24.14 -13.81
C VAL A 114 3.35 24.58 -15.09
N VAL A 115 3.20 23.67 -16.04
CA VAL A 115 2.45 23.86 -17.28
C VAL A 115 1.15 23.07 -17.19
N ILE A 116 0.02 23.74 -17.28
CA ILE A 116 -1.31 23.11 -17.26
C ILE A 116 -1.69 22.75 -18.70
N TYR A 117 -1.83 21.45 -18.99
CA TYR A 117 -2.26 20.99 -20.31
C TYR A 117 -3.76 21.24 -20.55
N SER A 118 -4.60 20.97 -19.55
CA SER A 118 -6.05 21.15 -19.62
C SER A 118 -6.64 21.43 -18.23
N LEU A 119 -7.77 22.15 -18.19
CA LEU A 119 -8.59 22.35 -17.00
C LEU A 119 -9.75 21.36 -16.89
N TRP A 120 -9.85 20.41 -17.82
CA TRP A 120 -11.01 19.53 -17.96
C TRP A 120 -10.64 18.06 -17.73
N ARG A 121 -11.49 17.35 -16.99
CA ARG A 121 -11.44 15.90 -16.77
C ARG A 121 -12.82 15.31 -17.05
N ASN A 122 -12.89 14.39 -18.02
CA ASN A 122 -14.14 13.71 -18.40
C ASN A 122 -15.31 14.68 -18.64
N GLY A 123 -15.06 15.79 -19.33
CA GLY A 123 -16.09 16.81 -19.62
C GLY A 123 -16.38 17.79 -18.48
N ASN A 124 -15.87 17.56 -17.27
CA ASN A 124 -16.05 18.42 -16.11
C ASN A 124 -14.80 19.28 -15.84
N LEU A 125 -15.01 20.50 -15.34
CA LEU A 125 -13.92 21.35 -14.85
C LEU A 125 -13.27 20.68 -13.63
N ILE A 126 -11.94 20.71 -13.52
CA ILE A 126 -11.25 20.24 -12.32
C ILE A 126 -11.67 21.04 -11.08
N GLU A 127 -11.69 20.39 -9.92
CA GLU A 127 -12.03 21.06 -8.67
C GLU A 127 -10.97 22.11 -8.28
N ALA A 128 -11.39 23.18 -7.62
CA ALA A 128 -10.47 24.21 -7.12
C ALA A 128 -9.44 23.66 -6.13
N SER A 129 -9.79 22.64 -5.36
CA SER A 129 -8.90 21.90 -4.45
C SER A 129 -7.74 21.24 -5.21
N GLU A 130 -8.06 20.49 -6.27
CA GLU A 130 -7.09 19.84 -7.15
C GLU A 130 -6.22 20.86 -7.88
N PHE A 131 -6.82 21.90 -8.45
CA PHE A 131 -6.09 22.98 -9.11
C PHE A 131 -5.06 23.61 -8.18
N LYS A 132 -5.45 23.95 -6.94
CA LYS A 132 -4.55 24.52 -5.93
C LYS A 132 -3.42 23.59 -5.52
N ASN A 133 -3.70 22.30 -5.40
CA ASN A 133 -2.69 21.30 -5.11
C ASN A 133 -1.62 21.21 -6.21
N VAL A 134 -2.03 21.39 -7.48
CA VAL A 134 -1.13 21.38 -8.63
C VAL A 134 -0.30 22.67 -8.71
N ILE A 135 -0.95 23.84 -8.68
CA ILE A 135 -0.22 25.11 -8.81
C ILE A 135 0.68 25.39 -7.61
N GLY A 136 0.35 24.85 -6.42
CA GLY A 136 1.19 24.92 -5.23
C GLY A 136 2.53 24.19 -5.35
N ARG A 137 2.73 23.41 -6.42
CA ARG A 137 4.00 22.75 -6.74
C ARG A 137 4.95 23.66 -7.52
N ALA A 138 4.49 24.82 -7.99
CA ALA A 138 5.31 25.79 -8.70
C ALA A 138 6.18 26.60 -7.72
N GLY A 139 7.48 26.63 -7.98
CA GLY A 139 8.49 27.26 -7.14
C GLY A 139 9.02 26.32 -6.06
N ARG A 140 10.31 26.07 -6.09
CA ARG A 140 11.07 25.32 -5.08
C ARG A 140 11.46 26.25 -3.95
N ALA A 141 11.04 25.93 -2.73
CA ALA A 141 11.42 26.68 -1.54
C ALA A 141 12.96 26.78 -1.43
N PHE A 142 13.46 27.98 -1.15
CA PHE A 142 14.88 28.31 -1.00
C PHE A 142 15.76 28.15 -2.25
N VAL A 143 15.20 27.78 -3.41
CA VAL A 143 15.93 27.65 -4.68
C VAL A 143 15.42 28.66 -5.70
N ASP A 144 14.11 28.68 -5.93
CA ASP A 144 13.50 29.56 -6.93
C ASP A 144 13.11 30.91 -6.30
N THR A 145 13.33 32.00 -7.02
CA THR A 145 12.86 33.34 -6.60
C THR A 145 11.35 33.51 -6.79
N HIS A 146 10.80 32.86 -7.82
CA HIS A 146 9.38 32.88 -8.18
C HIS A 146 8.99 31.51 -8.76
N GLY A 147 7.78 31.04 -8.45
CA GLY A 147 7.17 29.90 -9.13
C GLY A 147 6.36 30.35 -10.33
N LEU A 148 6.50 29.68 -11.48
CA LEU A 148 5.74 30.00 -12.69
C LEU A 148 4.64 28.97 -12.92
N VAL A 149 3.44 29.46 -13.22
CA VAL A 149 2.31 28.61 -13.64
C VAL A 149 1.83 29.11 -14.99
N LEU A 150 1.86 28.23 -15.99
CA LEU A 150 1.55 28.55 -17.37
C LEU A 150 0.38 27.70 -17.85
N TYR A 151 -0.63 28.34 -18.43
CA TYR A 151 -1.72 27.67 -19.13
C TYR A 151 -1.74 28.14 -20.59
N PRO A 152 -1.20 27.36 -21.54
CA PRO A 152 -1.24 27.69 -22.96
C PRO A 152 -2.70 27.64 -23.47
N ILE A 153 -3.20 28.75 -23.99
CA ILE A 153 -4.55 28.86 -24.55
C ILE A 153 -4.43 29.06 -26.05
N TYR A 154 -4.95 28.11 -26.82
CA TYR A 154 -4.93 28.15 -28.28
C TYR A 154 -6.28 28.57 -28.89
N GLU A 155 -7.39 28.33 -28.18
CA GLU A 155 -8.77 28.60 -28.64
C GLU A 155 -9.63 29.16 -27.50
N ASP A 156 -10.74 29.84 -27.83
CA ASP A 156 -11.72 30.37 -26.87
C ASP A 156 -11.14 31.20 -25.71
N HIS A 157 -10.20 32.10 -26.02
CA HIS A 157 -9.43 32.86 -25.04
C HIS A 157 -10.24 33.49 -23.90
N ALA A 158 -11.40 34.10 -24.20
CA ALA A 158 -12.23 34.75 -23.19
C ALA A 158 -12.81 33.75 -22.18
N LYS A 159 -13.34 32.62 -22.66
CA LYS A 159 -13.92 31.56 -21.83
C LYS A 159 -12.85 30.91 -20.95
N GLN A 160 -11.73 30.50 -21.56
CA GLN A 160 -10.65 29.81 -20.84
C GLN A 160 -9.99 30.72 -19.80
N LYS A 161 -9.80 32.01 -20.11
CA LYS A 161 -9.30 33.00 -19.14
C LYS A 161 -10.27 33.22 -17.98
N GLY A 162 -11.58 33.19 -18.23
CA GLY A 162 -12.61 33.26 -17.19
C GLY A 162 -12.55 32.07 -16.24
N LEU A 163 -12.49 30.84 -16.78
CA LEU A 163 -12.37 29.61 -16.01
C LEU A 163 -11.10 29.59 -15.15
N TRP A 164 -9.95 29.96 -15.75
CA TRP A 164 -8.69 30.09 -15.03
C TRP A 164 -8.80 31.04 -13.83
N ARG A 165 -9.38 32.23 -14.04
CA ARG A 165 -9.57 33.20 -12.96
C ARG A 165 -10.48 32.66 -11.86
N GLY A 166 -11.58 32.00 -12.23
CA GLY A 166 -12.48 31.36 -11.26
C GLY A 166 -11.75 30.38 -10.36
N LEU A 167 -10.93 29.49 -10.93
CA LEU A 167 -10.15 28.52 -10.16
C LEU A 167 -9.08 29.15 -9.26
N VAL A 168 -8.47 30.26 -9.70
CA VAL A 168 -7.47 31.01 -8.91
C VAL A 168 -8.13 31.74 -7.74
N GLU A 169 -9.33 32.30 -7.94
CA GLU A 169 -10.04 33.14 -6.97
C GLU A 169 -10.88 32.33 -5.96
N ASP A 170 -11.31 31.11 -6.29
CA ASP A 170 -12.18 30.27 -5.45
C ASP A 170 -11.54 29.97 -4.07
N THR A 171 -12.16 30.43 -2.97
CA THR A 171 -11.69 30.20 -1.60
C THR A 171 -12.30 28.98 -0.90
N ASN A 172 -13.31 28.32 -1.48
CA ASN A 172 -14.08 27.23 -0.86
C ASN A 172 -13.29 25.93 -0.68
N ALA A 173 -12.12 25.79 -1.32
CA ALA A 173 -11.20 24.67 -1.15
C ALA A 173 -10.70 24.43 0.31
N ARG A 174 -11.10 25.26 1.29
CA ARG A 174 -10.72 25.15 2.71
C ARG A 174 -11.78 24.47 3.60
N GLU A 175 -12.97 24.16 3.09
CA GLU A 175 -14.03 23.57 3.91
C GLU A 175 -13.99 22.03 3.87
N MET A 176 -13.66 21.38 5.00
CA MET A 176 -13.71 19.92 5.14
C MET A 176 -15.12 19.44 5.47
N GLU A 177 -15.77 18.70 4.57
CA GLU A 177 -17.07 18.07 4.83
C GLU A 177 -16.95 16.63 5.37
N SER A 178 -18.00 16.15 6.04
CA SER A 178 -18.07 14.75 6.49
C SER A 178 -18.43 13.85 5.31
N GLY A 179 -17.60 12.84 5.01
CA GLY A 179 -17.88 11.88 3.94
C GLY A 179 -19.23 11.16 4.12
N LEU A 180 -19.58 10.80 5.36
CA LEU A 180 -20.87 10.21 5.68
C LEU A 180 -22.02 11.20 5.42
N ALA A 181 -21.84 12.48 5.76
CA ALA A 181 -22.85 13.51 5.49
C ALA A 181 -23.02 13.73 3.99
N MET A 182 -21.94 13.73 3.21
CA MET A 182 -22.02 13.83 1.75
C MET A 182 -22.76 12.65 1.12
N LEU A 183 -22.53 11.41 1.61
CA LEU A 183 -23.26 10.23 1.16
C LEU A 183 -24.76 10.37 1.44
N VAL A 184 -25.13 10.68 2.68
CA VAL A 184 -26.54 10.84 3.07
C VAL A 184 -27.19 12.01 2.34
N TYR A 185 -26.49 13.12 2.15
CA TYR A 185 -26.97 14.26 1.38
C TYR A 185 -27.25 13.90 -0.08
N SER A 186 -26.39 13.10 -0.72
CA SER A 186 -26.62 12.63 -2.09
C SER A 186 -27.89 11.77 -2.18
N LEU A 187 -28.11 10.87 -1.22
CA LEU A 187 -29.34 10.06 -1.14
C LEU A 187 -30.58 10.94 -0.93
N ILE A 188 -30.52 11.89 0.01
CA ILE A 188 -31.61 12.84 0.28
C ILE A 188 -31.93 13.68 -0.96
N THR A 189 -30.92 14.15 -1.69
CA THR A 189 -31.10 14.96 -2.91
C THR A 189 -31.87 14.17 -3.96
N ARG A 190 -31.53 12.89 -4.13
CA ARG A 190 -32.23 11.99 -5.07
C ARG A 190 -33.67 11.70 -4.63
N ILE A 191 -33.90 11.48 -3.32
CA ILE A 191 -35.24 11.32 -2.75
C ILE A 191 -36.08 12.58 -2.98
N ALA A 192 -35.54 13.76 -2.67
CA ALA A 192 -36.23 15.04 -2.83
C ALA A 192 -36.65 15.29 -4.29
N ALA A 193 -35.75 14.98 -5.24
CA ALA A 193 -36.04 15.09 -6.67
C ALA A 193 -37.21 14.19 -7.10
N SER A 194 -37.36 13.01 -6.49
CA SER A 194 -38.45 12.08 -6.84
C SER A 194 -39.84 12.57 -6.39
N SER A 195 -39.90 13.37 -5.32
CA SER A 195 -41.14 13.92 -4.78
C SER A 195 -41.65 15.15 -5.56
N GLY A 196 -40.85 15.70 -6.46
CA GLY A 196 -41.26 16.74 -7.43
C GLY A 196 -41.43 18.17 -6.87
N LYS A 197 -41.54 18.36 -5.55
CA LYS A 197 -41.65 19.70 -4.92
C LYS A 197 -40.38 20.16 -4.19
N ASN A 198 -39.41 19.26 -3.99
CA ASN A 198 -38.20 19.51 -3.21
C ASN A 198 -38.49 20.09 -1.81
N GLU A 199 -39.64 19.74 -1.22
CA GLU A 199 -40.01 20.18 0.13
C GLU A 199 -39.48 19.18 1.16
N PHE A 200 -39.08 19.71 2.31
CA PHE A 200 -38.52 18.90 3.39
C PHE A 200 -39.54 17.88 3.96
N SER A 201 -40.83 18.24 3.97
CA SER A 201 -41.93 17.36 4.36
C SER A 201 -42.04 16.10 3.50
N ASP A 202 -41.71 16.20 2.20
CA ASP A 202 -41.83 15.06 1.29
C ASP A 202 -40.74 14.01 1.55
N ILE A 203 -39.56 14.44 2.01
CA ILE A 203 -38.48 13.54 2.43
C ILE A 203 -38.92 12.78 3.70
N GLN A 204 -39.56 13.46 4.64
CA GLN A 204 -40.11 12.82 5.84
C GLN A 204 -41.20 11.79 5.48
N GLU A 205 -42.11 12.13 4.56
CA GLU A 205 -43.13 11.20 4.07
C GLU A 205 -42.50 9.98 3.39
N TYR A 206 -41.48 10.18 2.55
CA TYR A 206 -40.74 9.08 1.94
C TYR A 206 -40.10 8.16 3.00
N ILE A 207 -39.42 8.73 3.99
CA ILE A 207 -38.76 7.99 5.09
C ILE A 207 -39.78 7.18 5.88
N LEU A 208 -40.95 7.76 6.17
CA LEU A 208 -42.04 7.07 6.86
C LEU A 208 -42.59 5.88 6.06
N ASN A 209 -42.71 6.03 4.75
CA ASN A 209 -43.23 5.00 3.84
C ASN A 209 -42.21 3.90 3.50
N ASN A 210 -40.90 4.19 3.59
CA ASN A 210 -39.81 3.28 3.24
C ASN A 210 -38.99 2.86 4.48
N ASN A 211 -39.67 2.65 5.61
CA ASN A 211 -39.03 2.41 6.91
C ASN A 211 -38.23 1.08 7.01
N GLN A 212 -38.28 0.22 5.99
CA GLN A 212 -37.59 -1.09 5.96
C GLN A 212 -36.40 -1.16 5.00
N SER A 213 -36.39 -0.37 3.92
CA SER A 213 -35.34 -0.40 2.91
C SER A 213 -35.34 0.89 2.08
N LEU A 214 -34.14 1.42 1.80
CA LEU A 214 -33.95 2.55 0.90
C LEU A 214 -33.86 2.05 -0.54
N GLU A 215 -35.00 2.01 -1.23
CA GLU A 215 -35.05 1.67 -2.65
C GLU A 215 -34.73 2.88 -3.55
N PHE A 216 -34.19 2.62 -4.75
CA PHE A 216 -33.87 3.68 -5.70
C PHE A 216 -35.14 4.44 -6.12
N PRO A 217 -35.26 5.74 -5.83
CA PRO A 217 -36.46 6.49 -6.14
C PRO A 217 -36.42 6.99 -7.60
N LEU A 218 -37.54 6.80 -8.31
CA LEU A 218 -37.72 7.21 -9.71
C LEU A 218 -38.20 8.67 -9.78
N VAL A 219 -37.58 9.46 -10.65
CA VAL A 219 -37.96 10.86 -10.90
C VAL A 219 -38.89 10.93 -12.11
N VAL A 220 -39.97 11.70 -11.99
CA VAL A 220 -40.98 11.84 -13.05
C VAL A 220 -40.39 12.60 -14.24
N ASN A 221 -40.59 12.07 -15.47
CA ASN A 221 -40.08 12.62 -16.72
C ASN A 221 -38.53 12.70 -16.84
N GLU A 222 -37.80 11.92 -16.04
CA GLU A 222 -36.35 11.79 -16.19
C GLU A 222 -35.99 10.96 -17.43
N PRO A 223 -35.04 11.40 -18.28
CA PRO A 223 -34.55 10.60 -19.40
C PRO A 223 -34.00 9.24 -18.93
N SER A 224 -34.13 8.21 -19.77
CA SER A 224 -33.68 6.86 -19.42
C SER A 224 -32.16 6.78 -19.19
N SER A 225 -31.38 7.55 -19.96
CA SER A 225 -29.92 7.66 -19.77
C SER A 225 -29.58 8.17 -18.38
N ASP A 226 -30.24 9.24 -17.96
CA ASP A 226 -29.97 9.94 -16.71
C ASP A 226 -30.43 9.09 -15.52
N THR A 227 -31.57 8.41 -15.67
CA THR A 227 -32.07 7.45 -14.68
C THR A 227 -31.06 6.33 -14.43
N GLU A 228 -30.42 5.81 -15.49
CA GLU A 228 -29.43 4.74 -15.37
C GLU A 228 -28.15 5.23 -14.68
N GLU A 229 -27.67 6.42 -15.02
CA GLU A 229 -26.52 7.06 -14.37
C GLU A 229 -26.80 7.32 -12.88
N GLN A 230 -27.96 7.91 -12.55
CA GLN A 230 -28.38 8.16 -11.17
C GLN A 230 -28.55 6.88 -10.37
N ARG A 231 -29.02 5.79 -10.99
CA ARG A 231 -29.09 4.47 -10.36
C ARG A 231 -27.71 3.93 -10.03
N LYS A 232 -26.73 4.11 -10.92
CA LYS A 232 -25.34 3.70 -10.68
C LYS A 232 -24.76 4.48 -9.50
N GLU A 233 -24.93 5.81 -9.48
CA GLU A 233 -24.48 6.65 -8.36
C GLU A 233 -25.15 6.27 -7.03
N TRP A 234 -26.48 6.05 -7.04
CA TRP A 234 -27.23 5.61 -5.87
C TRP A 234 -26.68 4.31 -5.30
N ASN A 235 -26.49 3.29 -6.15
CA ASN A 235 -25.97 1.99 -5.71
C ASN A 235 -24.56 2.12 -5.13
N ILE A 236 -23.68 2.92 -5.74
CA ILE A 236 -22.34 3.20 -5.19
C ILE A 236 -22.44 3.83 -3.79
N ASN A 237 -23.34 4.80 -3.61
CA ASN A 237 -23.52 5.47 -2.32
C ASN A 237 -24.12 4.56 -1.26
N ILE A 238 -25.06 3.67 -1.63
CA ILE A 238 -25.61 2.64 -0.75
C ILE A 238 -24.52 1.67 -0.29
N VAL A 239 -23.70 1.16 -1.20
CA VAL A 239 -22.58 0.24 -0.84
C VAL A 239 -21.60 0.92 0.10
N ARG A 240 -21.22 2.18 -0.17
CA ARG A 240 -20.35 2.96 0.72
C ARG A 240 -20.96 3.20 2.09
N LEU A 241 -22.27 3.47 2.13
CA LEU A 241 -23.01 3.65 3.38
C LEU A 241 -23.04 2.34 4.19
N ASP A 242 -23.28 1.20 3.54
CA ASP A 242 -23.25 -0.11 4.19
C ASP A 242 -21.88 -0.41 4.78
N THR A 243 -20.81 -0.22 4.01
CA THR A 243 -19.44 -0.42 4.48
C THR A 243 -19.14 0.48 5.68
N ALA A 244 -19.58 1.75 5.66
CA ALA A 244 -19.41 2.66 6.77
C ALA A 244 -20.18 2.22 8.02
N LEU A 245 -21.44 1.80 7.88
CA LEU A 245 -22.27 1.31 8.97
C LEU A 245 -21.71 0.02 9.58
N LEU A 246 -21.30 -0.95 8.75
CA LEU A 246 -20.65 -2.17 9.21
C LEU A 246 -19.28 -1.89 9.85
N SER A 247 -18.53 -0.91 9.36
CA SER A 247 -17.26 -0.50 9.99
C SER A 247 -17.45 0.15 11.36
N MET A 248 -18.59 0.82 11.58
CA MET A 248 -18.92 1.46 12.87
C MET A 248 -19.56 0.50 13.87
N LEU A 249 -20.31 -0.49 13.41
CA LEU A 249 -21.19 -1.30 14.25
C LEU A 249 -20.95 -2.82 14.16
N GLY A 250 -20.26 -3.30 13.12
CA GLY A 250 -20.26 -4.71 12.70
C GLY A 250 -19.32 -5.63 13.49
N GLU A 251 -18.44 -5.09 14.33
CA GLU A 251 -17.60 -5.88 15.24
C GLU A 251 -18.38 -6.38 16.47
N GLU A 252 -19.34 -5.58 16.95
CA GLU A 252 -20.14 -5.89 18.14
C GLU A 252 -21.47 -6.56 17.74
N ASP A 253 -21.96 -7.47 18.59
CA ASP A 253 -23.31 -8.01 18.44
C ASP A 253 -24.35 -7.00 18.96
N VAL A 254 -24.56 -5.95 18.17
CA VAL A 254 -25.52 -4.89 18.46
C VAL A 254 -26.94 -5.42 18.25
N ASN A 255 -27.83 -5.21 19.22
CA ASN A 255 -29.24 -5.53 19.06
C ASN A 255 -29.94 -4.46 18.21
N ASP A 256 -30.84 -4.86 17.30
CA ASP A 256 -31.66 -3.99 16.45
C ASP A 256 -32.29 -2.81 17.21
N ALA A 257 -32.77 -3.04 18.43
CA ALA A 257 -33.41 -2.03 19.27
C ALA A 257 -32.44 -0.95 19.78
N THR A 258 -31.14 -1.26 19.83
CA THR A 258 -30.08 -0.38 20.34
C THR A 258 -29.28 0.34 19.25
N ILE A 259 -29.51 0.02 17.96
CA ILE A 259 -28.82 0.65 16.83
C ILE A 259 -28.82 2.19 16.93
N PRO A 260 -29.95 2.88 17.20
CA PRO A 260 -29.95 4.35 17.27
C PRO A 260 -29.01 4.90 18.35
N SER A 261 -29.05 4.34 19.56
CA SER A 261 -28.21 4.82 20.67
C SER A 261 -26.74 4.51 20.46
N VAL A 262 -26.41 3.40 19.80
CA VAL A 262 -25.02 3.08 19.45
C VAL A 262 -24.51 4.02 18.37
N LEU A 263 -25.29 4.28 17.31
CA LEU A 263 -24.92 5.25 16.26
C LEU A 263 -24.68 6.65 16.84
N ASP A 264 -25.55 7.12 17.73
CA ASP A 264 -25.37 8.41 18.41
C ASP A 264 -24.08 8.47 19.22
N SER A 265 -23.75 7.40 19.93
CA SER A 265 -22.51 7.27 20.70
C SER A 265 -21.28 7.28 19.80
N VAL A 266 -21.28 6.48 18.72
CA VAL A 266 -20.15 6.36 17.78
C VAL A 266 -19.93 7.67 17.01
N LEU A 267 -21.00 8.35 16.63
CA LEU A 267 -20.91 9.62 15.89
C LEU A 267 -20.68 10.83 16.80
N GLN A 268 -20.64 10.64 18.12
CA GLN A 268 -20.39 11.72 19.06
C GLN A 268 -19.01 12.36 18.82
N SER A 269 -18.97 13.70 18.81
CA SER A 269 -17.77 14.51 18.57
C SER A 269 -17.12 14.37 17.17
N SER A 270 -17.71 13.58 16.28
CA SER A 270 -17.27 13.38 14.89
C SER A 270 -17.48 14.64 14.01
N LEU A 271 -16.86 14.65 12.82
CA LEU A 271 -17.10 15.72 11.84
C LEU A 271 -18.56 15.74 11.37
N TRP A 272 -19.22 14.58 11.29
CA TRP A 272 -20.67 14.45 11.03
C TRP A 272 -21.48 15.29 12.01
N GLN A 273 -21.30 15.08 13.32
CA GLN A 273 -22.05 15.82 14.33
C GLN A 273 -21.72 17.32 14.30
N ARG A 274 -20.45 17.69 14.11
CA ARG A 274 -20.03 19.09 14.06
C ARG A 274 -20.61 19.85 12.86
N ARG A 275 -20.75 19.18 11.71
CA ARG A 275 -21.33 19.78 10.49
C ARG A 275 -22.85 19.88 10.63
N LEU A 276 -23.52 18.82 11.08
CA LEU A 276 -24.97 18.82 11.25
C LEU A 276 -25.48 19.82 12.30
N ARG A 277 -24.71 20.11 13.35
CA ARG A 277 -25.04 21.16 14.34
C ARG A 277 -25.19 22.57 13.74
N ARG A 278 -24.75 22.79 12.50
CA ARG A 278 -24.92 24.07 11.79
C ARG A 278 -26.28 24.18 11.09
N HIS A 279 -27.04 23.09 11.03
CA HIS A 279 -28.35 23.01 10.40
C HIS A 279 -29.48 22.92 11.44
N GLU A 280 -30.72 23.17 11.02
CA GLU A 280 -31.91 23.08 11.87
C GLU A 280 -32.16 21.65 12.38
N GLU A 281 -32.82 21.50 13.53
CA GLU A 281 -33.06 20.20 14.18
C GLU A 281 -33.75 19.19 13.25
N ASP A 282 -34.71 19.67 12.45
CA ASP A 282 -35.41 18.86 11.45
C ASP A 282 -34.43 18.21 10.47
N VAL A 283 -33.52 19.00 9.88
CA VAL A 283 -32.49 18.51 8.95
C VAL A 283 -31.57 17.50 9.62
N GLN A 284 -31.18 17.74 10.86
CA GLN A 284 -30.36 16.79 11.64
C GLN A 284 -31.10 15.45 11.81
N GLY A 285 -32.38 15.50 12.16
CA GLY A 285 -33.24 14.32 12.33
C GLY A 285 -33.38 13.48 11.07
N THR A 286 -33.52 14.12 9.90
CA THR A 286 -33.58 13.40 8.60
C THR A 286 -32.29 12.66 8.29
N PHE A 287 -31.13 13.29 8.53
CA PHE A 287 -29.83 12.66 8.30
C PHE A 287 -29.64 11.43 9.19
N SER A 288 -29.97 11.53 10.48
CA SER A 288 -29.93 10.40 11.41
C SER A 288 -30.91 9.28 11.02
N SER A 289 -32.12 9.64 10.58
CA SER A 289 -33.15 8.67 10.17
C SER A 289 -32.70 7.80 8.99
N ILE A 290 -32.00 8.38 8.01
CA ILE A 290 -31.45 7.64 6.86
C ILE A 290 -30.41 6.60 7.32
N LEU A 291 -29.51 6.97 8.23
CA LEU A 291 -28.53 6.04 8.79
C LEU A 291 -29.22 4.89 9.55
N GLU A 292 -30.21 5.22 10.38
CA GLU A 292 -30.94 4.23 11.16
C GLU A 292 -31.72 3.23 10.30
N ILE A 293 -32.45 3.71 9.28
CA ILE A 293 -33.20 2.84 8.36
C ILE A 293 -32.23 1.88 7.68
N ARG A 294 -31.11 2.40 7.16
CA ARG A 294 -30.15 1.55 6.45
C ARG A 294 -29.47 0.56 7.39
N ALA A 295 -29.09 0.96 8.60
CA ALA A 295 -28.50 0.06 9.60
C ALA A 295 -29.47 -1.06 10.00
N LYS A 296 -30.74 -0.73 10.29
CA LYS A 296 -31.78 -1.73 10.60
C LYS A 296 -32.00 -2.70 9.43
N HIS A 297 -31.97 -2.20 8.20
CA HIS A 297 -32.05 -3.05 7.01
C HIS A 297 -30.90 -4.07 6.95
N ILE A 298 -29.66 -3.63 7.17
CA ILE A 298 -28.48 -4.52 7.22
C ILE A 298 -28.66 -5.60 8.29
N TRP A 299 -29.07 -5.21 9.50
CA TRP A 299 -29.24 -6.13 10.62
C TRP A 299 -30.34 -7.17 10.39
N SER A 300 -31.48 -6.75 9.86
CA SER A 300 -32.59 -7.65 9.53
C SER A 300 -32.29 -8.60 8.36
N SER A 301 -31.31 -8.27 7.51
CA SER A 301 -30.94 -9.02 6.31
C SER A 301 -29.67 -9.86 6.47
N SER A 302 -29.14 -9.98 7.69
CA SER A 302 -27.89 -10.68 7.97
C SER A 302 -27.88 -11.30 9.37
N THR A 303 -27.04 -12.32 9.55
CA THR A 303 -26.73 -12.90 10.87
C THR A 303 -25.54 -12.19 11.53
N PRO A 304 -25.33 -12.32 12.85
CA PRO A 304 -24.15 -11.77 13.51
C PRO A 304 -22.82 -12.24 12.90
N LEU A 305 -22.71 -13.54 12.54
CA LEU A 305 -21.51 -14.09 11.89
C LEU A 305 -21.28 -13.47 10.50
N GLN A 306 -22.33 -13.37 9.69
CA GLN A 306 -22.24 -12.71 8.38
C GLN A 306 -21.78 -11.25 8.51
N ARG A 307 -22.35 -10.48 9.44
CA ARG A 307 -21.94 -9.08 9.67
C ARG A 307 -20.48 -8.98 10.07
N LYS A 308 -20.01 -9.85 10.97
CA LYS A 308 -18.61 -9.94 11.35
C LYS A 308 -17.72 -10.27 10.15
N GLY A 309 -18.13 -11.20 9.30
CA GLY A 309 -17.43 -11.55 8.06
C GLY A 309 -17.35 -10.37 7.08
N TYR A 310 -18.46 -9.67 6.85
CA TYR A 310 -18.51 -8.52 5.94
C TYR A 310 -17.69 -7.34 6.46
N PHE A 311 -17.73 -7.09 7.78
CA PHE A 311 -16.90 -6.11 8.46
C PHE A 311 -15.40 -6.40 8.26
N LEU A 312 -14.97 -7.62 8.56
CA LEU A 312 -13.56 -8.02 8.40
C LEU A 312 -13.11 -7.98 6.93
N ALA A 313 -14.00 -8.26 6.00
CA ALA A 313 -13.76 -8.14 4.57
C ALA A 313 -13.78 -6.69 4.05
N GLY A 314 -14.26 -5.73 4.85
CA GLY A 314 -14.38 -4.32 4.46
C GLY A 314 -15.44 -4.07 3.39
N VAL A 315 -16.51 -4.87 3.36
CA VAL A 315 -17.54 -4.82 2.29
C VAL A 315 -18.94 -4.52 2.84
N GLY A 316 -19.81 -4.01 1.96
CA GLY A 316 -21.22 -3.76 2.26
C GLY A 316 -22.08 -5.03 2.23
N LEU A 317 -23.38 -4.89 2.54
CA LEU A 317 -24.33 -6.00 2.65
C LEU A 317 -24.43 -6.82 1.36
N GLU A 318 -24.70 -6.17 0.22
CA GLU A 318 -24.91 -6.85 -1.06
C GLU A 318 -23.65 -7.62 -1.51
N THR A 319 -22.48 -6.98 -1.41
CA THR A 319 -21.19 -7.62 -1.71
C THR A 319 -20.95 -8.82 -0.79
N GLY A 320 -21.22 -8.68 0.51
CA GLY A 320 -21.12 -9.77 1.49
C GLY A 320 -22.03 -10.95 1.16
N GLN A 321 -23.28 -10.69 0.77
CA GLN A 321 -24.22 -11.73 0.36
C GLN A 321 -23.76 -12.45 -0.91
N LYS A 322 -23.16 -11.73 -1.88
CA LYS A 322 -22.55 -12.36 -3.07
C LYS A 322 -21.36 -13.24 -2.71
N LEU A 323 -20.53 -12.84 -1.73
CA LEU A 323 -19.47 -13.68 -1.20
C LEU A 323 -20.02 -14.96 -0.56
N ASP A 324 -21.11 -14.86 0.21
CA ASP A 324 -21.77 -16.03 0.81
C ASP A 324 -22.25 -17.04 -0.25
N LEU A 325 -22.77 -16.55 -1.39
CA LEU A 325 -23.24 -17.40 -2.48
C LEU A 325 -22.11 -18.21 -3.14
N ILE A 326 -20.92 -17.62 -3.29
CA ILE A 326 -19.78 -18.31 -3.91
C ILE A 326 -18.91 -19.08 -2.90
N ALA A 327 -19.07 -18.84 -1.59
CA ALA A 327 -18.20 -19.36 -0.53
C ALA A 327 -17.91 -20.87 -0.64
N PRO A 328 -18.90 -21.78 -0.87
CA PRO A 328 -18.61 -23.21 -0.96
C PRO A 328 -17.57 -23.57 -2.02
N ASN A 329 -17.61 -22.89 -3.18
CA ASN A 329 -16.68 -23.13 -4.28
C ASN A 329 -15.38 -22.33 -4.09
N ALA A 330 -15.49 -21.06 -3.72
CA ALA A 330 -14.35 -20.16 -3.55
C ALA A 330 -13.39 -20.67 -2.46
N ASN A 331 -13.93 -21.15 -1.33
CA ASN A 331 -13.14 -21.71 -0.23
C ASN A 331 -12.33 -22.94 -0.66
N LYS A 332 -12.95 -23.85 -1.40
CA LYS A 332 -12.29 -25.05 -1.92
C LYS A 332 -11.16 -24.68 -2.88
N LEU A 333 -11.40 -23.74 -3.79
CA LEU A 333 -10.38 -23.26 -4.74
C LEU A 333 -9.24 -22.54 -4.00
N LEU A 334 -9.55 -21.74 -2.98
CA LEU A 334 -8.56 -21.03 -2.18
C LEU A 334 -7.60 -21.99 -1.47
N VAL A 335 -8.11 -23.04 -0.81
CA VAL A 335 -7.28 -24.05 -0.15
C VAL A 335 -6.44 -24.83 -1.18
N LYS A 336 -7.04 -25.23 -2.31
CA LYS A 336 -6.33 -25.95 -3.39
C LYS A 336 -5.20 -25.12 -4.00
N ALA A 337 -5.45 -23.86 -4.33
CA ALA A 337 -4.44 -22.98 -4.93
C ALA A 337 -3.22 -22.84 -4.03
N ASN A 338 -3.42 -22.61 -2.73
CA ASN A 338 -2.31 -22.55 -1.78
C ASN A 338 -1.58 -23.89 -1.65
N ALA A 339 -2.28 -25.02 -1.68
CA ALA A 339 -1.66 -26.34 -1.67
C ALA A 339 -0.80 -26.60 -2.92
N TYR A 340 -1.28 -26.23 -4.11
CA TYR A 340 -0.50 -26.34 -5.36
C TYR A 340 0.75 -25.44 -5.34
N ILE A 341 0.63 -24.20 -4.83
CA ILE A 341 1.80 -23.32 -4.63
C ILE A 341 2.80 -23.94 -3.65
N LEU A 342 2.31 -24.47 -2.52
CA LEU A 342 3.16 -25.11 -1.50
C LEU A 342 3.93 -26.31 -2.07
N LYS A 343 3.31 -27.05 -2.99
CA LYS A 343 3.90 -28.20 -3.68
C LYS A 343 4.66 -27.85 -4.95
N ASN A 344 4.72 -26.57 -5.32
CA ASN A 344 5.37 -26.09 -6.53
C ASN A 344 4.80 -26.74 -7.81
N ILE A 345 3.49 -26.99 -7.82
CA ILE A 345 2.73 -27.52 -8.96
C ILE A 345 2.11 -26.31 -9.68
N GLN A 346 2.77 -25.83 -10.73
CA GLN A 346 2.48 -24.51 -11.29
C GLN A 346 1.22 -24.47 -12.16
N ASP A 347 1.04 -25.40 -13.09
CA ASP A 347 -0.06 -25.35 -14.05
C ASP A 347 -1.42 -25.45 -13.33
N GLU A 348 -1.56 -26.38 -12.40
CA GLU A 348 -2.76 -26.56 -11.59
C GLU A 348 -2.99 -25.38 -10.62
N ALA A 349 -1.93 -24.73 -10.13
CA ALA A 349 -2.07 -23.50 -9.36
C ALA A 349 -2.66 -22.38 -10.23
N ILE A 350 -2.15 -22.18 -11.45
CA ILE A 350 -2.65 -21.15 -12.38
C ILE A 350 -4.10 -21.42 -12.76
N GLU A 351 -4.45 -22.66 -13.10
CA GLU A 351 -5.82 -23.04 -13.44
C GLU A 351 -6.77 -22.76 -12.26
N THR A 352 -6.37 -23.15 -11.04
CA THR A 352 -7.17 -22.94 -9.83
C THR A 352 -7.33 -21.45 -9.49
N ILE A 353 -6.26 -20.65 -9.61
CA ILE A 353 -6.30 -19.20 -9.38
C ILE A 353 -7.18 -18.52 -10.44
N THR A 354 -7.13 -18.97 -11.69
CA THR A 354 -7.97 -18.45 -12.77
C THR A 354 -9.45 -18.69 -12.46
N ALA A 355 -9.84 -19.91 -12.08
CA ALA A 355 -11.20 -20.24 -11.70
C ALA A 355 -11.69 -19.44 -10.47
N LEU A 356 -10.79 -19.17 -9.52
CA LEU A 356 -11.11 -18.36 -8.35
C LEU A 356 -11.30 -16.88 -8.74
N ALA A 357 -10.47 -16.35 -9.64
CA ALA A 357 -10.60 -15.01 -10.19
C ALA A 357 -11.91 -14.83 -10.97
N GLU A 358 -12.36 -15.83 -11.73
CA GLU A 358 -13.66 -15.82 -12.42
C GLU A 358 -14.83 -15.62 -11.45
N LEU A 359 -14.81 -16.28 -10.28
CA LEU A 359 -15.85 -16.11 -9.27
C LEU A 359 -15.79 -14.72 -8.62
N VAL A 360 -14.58 -14.26 -8.30
CA VAL A 360 -14.37 -13.02 -7.56
C VAL A 360 -14.65 -11.78 -8.41
N PHE A 361 -14.24 -11.77 -9.69
CA PHE A 361 -14.41 -10.62 -10.58
C PHE A 361 -15.86 -10.32 -10.99
N GLU A 362 -16.78 -11.27 -10.80
CA GLU A 362 -18.23 -11.07 -10.95
C GLU A 362 -18.84 -10.22 -9.81
N ILE A 363 -18.09 -10.02 -8.72
CA ILE A 363 -18.55 -9.31 -7.53
C ILE A 363 -17.93 -7.92 -7.47
N SER A 364 -18.76 -6.87 -7.50
CA SER A 364 -18.32 -5.51 -7.16
C SER A 364 -18.08 -5.40 -5.65
N PRO A 365 -16.95 -4.82 -5.18
CA PRO A 365 -16.00 -3.98 -5.91
C PRO A 365 -14.76 -4.70 -6.48
N PHE A 366 -14.70 -6.03 -6.47
CA PHE A 366 -13.53 -6.77 -6.93
C PHE A 366 -13.41 -6.84 -8.47
N SER A 367 -14.47 -6.47 -9.20
CA SER A 367 -14.42 -6.40 -10.67
C SER A 367 -13.42 -5.35 -11.17
N PRO A 368 -12.48 -5.69 -12.08
CA PRO A 368 -11.51 -4.76 -12.64
C PRO A 368 -12.13 -3.66 -13.50
N LEU A 369 -11.53 -2.46 -13.47
CA LEU A 369 -11.98 -1.33 -14.29
C LEU A 369 -11.66 -1.51 -15.77
N THR A 370 -10.54 -2.15 -16.06
CA THR A 370 -10.13 -2.54 -17.40
C THR A 370 -10.13 -4.05 -17.43
N PHE A 371 -10.94 -4.64 -18.33
CA PHE A 371 -11.14 -6.07 -18.40
C PHE A 371 -10.88 -6.54 -19.84
N PRO A 372 -9.61 -6.81 -20.20
CA PRO A 372 -9.24 -7.28 -21.53
C PRO A 372 -9.84 -8.66 -21.84
N ASP A 373 -10.10 -8.96 -23.11
CA ASP A 373 -10.64 -10.26 -23.52
C ASP A 373 -9.63 -11.40 -23.25
N ASP A 374 -8.34 -11.10 -23.34
CA ASP A 374 -7.20 -11.99 -23.09
C ASP A 374 -6.74 -12.02 -21.61
N TRP A 375 -7.55 -11.54 -20.66
CA TRP A 375 -7.16 -11.42 -19.24
C TRP A 375 -6.65 -12.72 -18.60
N ARG A 376 -7.14 -13.88 -19.04
CA ARG A 376 -6.69 -15.20 -18.55
C ARG A 376 -5.25 -15.48 -18.95
N HIS A 377 -4.89 -15.14 -20.18
CA HIS A 377 -3.52 -15.24 -20.66
C HIS A 377 -2.61 -14.25 -19.92
N ILE A 378 -3.09 -13.02 -19.69
CA ILE A 378 -2.36 -12.02 -18.89
C ILE A 378 -2.08 -12.56 -17.47
N LEU A 379 -3.06 -13.17 -16.80
CA LEU A 379 -2.89 -13.76 -15.48
C LEU A 379 -1.90 -14.93 -15.48
N GLU A 380 -1.95 -15.79 -16.49
CA GLU A 380 -1.00 -16.90 -16.67
C GLU A 380 0.45 -16.39 -16.81
N VAL A 381 0.70 -15.48 -17.76
CA VAL A 381 2.02 -14.87 -17.99
C VAL A 381 2.51 -14.16 -16.73
N TRP A 382 1.60 -13.46 -16.06
CA TRP A 382 1.88 -12.78 -14.79
C TRP A 382 2.34 -13.76 -13.71
N LEU A 383 1.63 -14.85 -13.46
CA LEU A 383 1.97 -15.82 -12.42
C LEU A 383 3.20 -16.69 -12.72
N LYS A 384 3.49 -16.93 -14.01
CA LYS A 384 4.73 -17.57 -14.45
C LYS A 384 5.96 -16.71 -14.21
N GLY A 385 5.77 -15.39 -14.00
CA GLY A 385 6.88 -14.46 -13.83
C GLY A 385 7.58 -14.10 -15.14
N GLU A 386 6.93 -14.37 -16.27
CA GLU A 386 7.46 -14.11 -17.61
C GLU A 386 7.40 -12.61 -17.94
N ALA A 387 8.33 -12.13 -18.77
CA ALA A 387 8.38 -10.74 -19.18
C ALA A 387 7.24 -10.45 -20.15
N PHE A 388 6.45 -9.42 -19.90
CA PHE A 388 5.29 -9.08 -20.75
C PHE A 388 5.73 -8.70 -22.17
N SER A 389 6.96 -8.22 -22.34
CA SER A 389 7.54 -7.92 -23.66
C SER A 389 7.68 -9.13 -24.57
N ASP A 390 7.68 -10.34 -24.01
CA ASP A 390 7.94 -11.58 -24.75
C ASP A 390 6.64 -12.23 -25.25
N HIS A 391 5.49 -11.61 -24.94
CA HIS A 391 4.16 -12.11 -25.26
C HIS A 391 3.37 -11.07 -26.08
N GLU A 392 2.49 -11.55 -26.95
CA GLU A 392 1.56 -10.71 -27.69
C GLU A 392 0.24 -10.60 -26.92
N PHE A 393 -0.16 -9.37 -26.60
CA PHE A 393 -1.44 -9.03 -25.99
C PHE A 393 -2.24 -8.14 -26.95
N ASP A 394 -3.57 -8.13 -26.81
CA ASP A 394 -4.43 -7.25 -27.60
C ASP A 394 -4.05 -5.76 -27.42
N SER A 395 -3.68 -5.41 -26.18
CA SER A 395 -3.23 -4.07 -25.80
C SER A 395 -2.32 -4.16 -24.57
N ILE A 396 -1.02 -3.91 -24.75
CA ILE A 396 -0.05 -3.90 -23.63
C ILE A 396 -0.45 -2.90 -22.54
N ASP A 397 -1.01 -1.74 -22.94
CA ASP A 397 -1.47 -0.71 -22.01
C ASP A 397 -2.64 -1.21 -21.15
N ASP A 398 -3.58 -1.98 -21.73
CA ASP A 398 -4.73 -2.51 -21.00
C ASP A 398 -4.36 -3.74 -20.17
N ALA A 399 -3.44 -4.57 -20.66
CA ALA A 399 -2.84 -5.65 -19.89
C ALA A 399 -2.17 -5.12 -18.61
N LEU A 400 -1.38 -4.05 -18.71
CA LEU A 400 -0.73 -3.42 -17.55
C LEU A 400 -1.73 -2.79 -16.57
N LYS A 401 -2.78 -2.14 -17.08
CA LYS A 401 -3.86 -1.62 -16.22
C LYS A 401 -4.57 -2.77 -15.48
N PHE A 402 -4.82 -3.89 -16.17
CA PHE A 402 -5.42 -5.06 -15.57
C PHE A 402 -4.49 -5.70 -14.52
N VAL A 403 -3.18 -5.75 -14.75
CA VAL A 403 -2.23 -6.22 -13.72
C VAL A 403 -2.27 -5.33 -12.48
N GLU A 404 -2.17 -3.99 -12.61
CA GLU A 404 -2.15 -3.10 -11.45
C GLU A 404 -3.51 -3.00 -10.71
N ASP A 405 -4.63 -2.90 -11.44
CA ASP A 405 -5.96 -2.75 -10.84
C ASP A 405 -6.60 -4.11 -10.51
N GLY A 406 -6.58 -5.05 -11.46
CA GLY A 406 -7.19 -6.37 -11.34
C GLY A 406 -6.36 -7.33 -10.48
N LEU A 407 -5.09 -7.55 -10.84
CA LEU A 407 -4.27 -8.59 -10.21
C LEU A 407 -3.58 -8.11 -8.93
N ILE A 408 -2.99 -6.92 -8.89
CA ILE A 408 -2.23 -6.45 -7.71
C ILE A 408 -3.15 -5.88 -6.62
N TYR A 409 -4.35 -5.42 -6.97
CA TYR A 409 -5.25 -4.76 -6.01
C TYR A 409 -6.56 -5.52 -5.79
N ARG A 410 -7.41 -5.66 -6.81
CA ARG A 410 -8.79 -6.15 -6.61
C ARG A 410 -8.89 -7.63 -6.32
N LEU A 411 -8.12 -8.47 -7.04
CA LEU A 411 -8.12 -9.91 -6.81
C LEU A 411 -7.60 -10.23 -5.40
N PRO A 412 -6.43 -9.73 -4.94
CA PRO A 412 -5.99 -9.83 -3.56
C PRO A 412 -7.04 -9.40 -2.55
N TRP A 413 -7.71 -8.26 -2.77
CA TRP A 413 -8.80 -7.82 -1.88
C TRP A 413 -9.95 -8.82 -1.85
N GLY A 414 -10.40 -9.32 -3.01
CA GLY A 414 -11.47 -10.32 -3.07
C GLY A 414 -11.08 -11.66 -2.44
N LEU A 415 -9.84 -12.11 -2.63
CA LEU A 415 -9.32 -13.33 -2.02
C LEU A 415 -9.21 -13.21 -0.50
N GLU A 416 -8.71 -12.08 -0.01
CA GLU A 416 -8.69 -11.79 1.43
C GLU A 416 -10.11 -11.69 1.99
N ALA A 417 -11.04 -11.08 1.26
CA ALA A 417 -12.45 -11.01 1.65
C ALA A 417 -13.07 -12.42 1.78
N VAL A 418 -12.81 -13.32 0.83
CA VAL A 418 -13.20 -14.74 0.92
C VAL A 418 -12.58 -15.39 2.15
N ARG A 419 -11.27 -15.21 2.37
CA ARG A 419 -10.53 -15.82 3.48
C ARG A 419 -11.04 -15.37 4.86
N VAL A 420 -11.15 -14.05 5.08
CA VAL A 420 -11.58 -13.51 6.38
C VAL A 420 -13.06 -13.78 6.65
N ARG A 421 -13.91 -13.79 5.61
CA ARG A 421 -15.31 -14.24 5.73
C ARG A 421 -15.38 -15.71 6.13
N ALA A 422 -14.61 -16.56 5.47
CA ALA A 422 -14.59 -18.00 5.78
C ALA A 422 -14.16 -18.25 7.22
N LYS A 423 -13.13 -17.54 7.68
CA LYS A 423 -12.68 -17.54 9.08
C LYS A 423 -13.79 -17.08 10.04
N ALA A 424 -14.46 -15.98 9.74
CA ALA A 424 -15.49 -15.40 10.61
C ALA A 424 -16.70 -16.33 10.77
N ASN A 425 -17.04 -17.06 9.71
CA ASN A 425 -18.17 -17.99 9.66
C ASN A 425 -17.80 -19.42 10.07
N GLU A 426 -16.54 -19.68 10.40
CA GLU A 426 -16.02 -21.01 10.76
C GLU A 426 -16.31 -22.04 9.66
N ASP A 427 -16.15 -21.64 8.39
CA ASP A 427 -16.41 -22.51 7.25
C ASP A 427 -15.49 -23.74 7.27
N GLU A 428 -16.07 -24.89 6.93
CA GLU A 428 -15.36 -26.16 6.77
C GLU A 428 -15.26 -26.57 5.30
N ILE A 429 -14.21 -27.33 4.98
CA ILE A 429 -14.08 -27.99 3.67
C ILE A 429 -14.90 -29.29 3.64
N ASN A 430 -15.78 -29.42 2.65
CA ASN A 430 -16.72 -30.55 2.55
C ASN A 430 -16.17 -31.78 1.78
N GLU A 431 -14.93 -31.72 1.29
CA GLU A 431 -14.34 -32.77 0.45
C GLU A 431 -12.88 -33.05 0.86
N THR A 432 -12.45 -34.30 0.74
CA THR A 432 -11.04 -34.68 0.98
C THR A 432 -10.26 -34.72 -0.34
N PHE A 433 -9.06 -34.13 -0.37
CA PHE A 433 -8.14 -34.17 -1.51
C PHE A 433 -6.73 -34.58 -1.06
N ASP A 434 -5.98 -35.22 -1.96
CA ASP A 434 -4.54 -35.47 -1.80
C ASP A 434 -3.80 -34.74 -2.94
N ILE A 435 -2.95 -33.78 -2.58
CA ILE A 435 -2.10 -33.04 -3.50
C ILE A 435 -0.64 -33.36 -3.16
N GLU A 436 -0.09 -34.39 -3.81
CA GLU A 436 1.27 -34.88 -3.59
C GLU A 436 1.65 -35.04 -2.11
N GLY A 437 0.80 -35.71 -1.34
CA GLY A 437 0.98 -35.95 0.08
C GLY A 437 0.61 -34.76 0.98
N TYR A 438 0.04 -33.68 0.43
CA TYR A 438 -0.68 -32.68 1.20
C TYR A 438 -2.16 -33.04 1.25
N MET A 439 -2.58 -33.54 2.41
CA MET A 439 -3.95 -33.96 2.64
C MET A 439 -4.81 -32.77 3.05
N ILE A 440 -5.82 -32.47 2.23
CA ILE A 440 -6.93 -31.58 2.60
C ILE A 440 -8.05 -32.51 3.09
N VAL A 441 -8.41 -32.42 4.36
CA VAL A 441 -9.37 -33.35 4.99
C VAL A 441 -10.74 -32.70 5.12
N GLN A 442 -11.79 -33.47 4.85
CA GLN A 442 -13.17 -33.04 5.09
C GLN A 442 -13.41 -32.68 6.58
N GLY A 443 -14.18 -31.61 6.82
CA GLY A 443 -14.49 -31.11 8.17
C GLY A 443 -13.39 -30.22 8.76
N GLY A 444 -12.40 -29.84 7.95
CA GLY A 444 -11.36 -28.93 8.38
C GLY A 444 -11.80 -27.46 8.35
N VAL A 445 -11.73 -26.79 9.49
CA VAL A 445 -11.96 -25.34 9.60
C VAL A 445 -10.84 -24.61 8.86
N ILE A 446 -11.22 -23.72 7.94
CA ILE A 446 -10.34 -23.18 6.91
C ILE A 446 -9.09 -22.48 7.46
N ASP A 447 -9.20 -21.70 8.55
CA ASP A 447 -8.10 -20.88 9.05
C ASP A 447 -7.11 -21.64 9.96
N ASP A 448 -7.54 -22.75 10.58
CA ASP A 448 -6.74 -23.48 11.56
C ASP A 448 -5.89 -24.60 10.92
N GLN A 449 -6.36 -25.14 9.79
CA GLN A 449 -5.82 -26.40 9.24
C GLN A 449 -5.03 -26.25 7.95
N TYR A 450 -5.18 -25.12 7.24
CA TYR A 450 -4.58 -24.94 5.92
C TYR A 450 -3.69 -23.69 5.88
N GLU A 451 -2.61 -23.78 5.10
CA GLU A 451 -1.78 -22.61 4.79
C GLU A 451 -2.50 -21.79 3.72
N LEU A 452 -2.86 -20.55 4.03
CA LEU A 452 -3.63 -19.67 3.13
C LEU A 452 -2.86 -18.42 2.72
N GLY A 453 -1.63 -18.24 3.23
CA GLY A 453 -0.83 -17.03 3.04
C GLY A 453 0.08 -17.04 1.82
N LEU A 454 -0.13 -17.92 0.83
CA LEU A 454 0.77 -18.07 -0.32
C LEU A 454 0.22 -17.44 -1.60
N ILE A 455 -1.09 -17.59 -1.85
CA ILE A 455 -1.73 -17.13 -3.08
C ILE A 455 -1.66 -15.60 -3.26
N VAL A 456 -1.94 -14.83 -2.21
CA VAL A 456 -1.94 -13.36 -2.29
C VAL A 456 -0.54 -12.81 -2.58
N PRO A 457 0.52 -13.20 -1.85
CA PRO A 457 1.89 -12.84 -2.22
C PRO A 457 2.25 -13.24 -3.65
N ALA A 458 1.85 -14.43 -4.10
CA ALA A 458 2.15 -14.90 -5.46
C ALA A 458 1.49 -14.03 -6.54
N ILE A 459 0.24 -13.63 -6.32
CA ILE A 459 -0.49 -12.73 -7.23
C ILE A 459 0.09 -11.31 -7.18
N GLU A 460 0.35 -10.74 -5.99
CA GLU A 460 0.90 -9.39 -5.88
C GLU A 460 2.30 -9.26 -6.49
N SER A 461 3.11 -10.32 -6.38
CA SER A 461 4.48 -10.35 -6.90
C SER A 461 4.59 -10.90 -8.33
N GLY A 462 3.54 -11.53 -8.86
CA GLY A 462 3.57 -12.16 -10.17
C GLY A 462 4.54 -13.33 -10.25
N THR A 463 4.57 -14.17 -9.21
CA THR A 463 5.36 -15.41 -9.24
C THR A 463 4.81 -16.44 -8.27
N LEU A 464 4.67 -17.68 -8.74
CA LEU A 464 4.33 -18.81 -7.86
C LEU A 464 5.53 -19.28 -7.01
N ASN A 465 6.74 -18.77 -7.25
CA ASN A 465 7.91 -19.09 -6.43
C ASN A 465 7.87 -18.29 -5.13
N ARG A 466 7.56 -18.97 -4.02
CA ARG A 466 7.46 -18.37 -2.67
C ARG A 466 8.69 -17.56 -2.28
N SER A 467 9.90 -18.06 -2.54
CA SER A 467 11.14 -17.38 -2.13
C SER A 467 11.40 -16.14 -2.98
N ALA A 468 11.04 -16.17 -4.27
CA ALA A 468 11.08 -14.97 -5.12
C ALA A 468 10.04 -13.93 -4.68
N ALA A 469 8.81 -14.35 -4.37
CA ALA A 469 7.77 -13.47 -3.83
C ALA A 469 8.21 -12.79 -2.52
N MET A 470 8.79 -13.55 -1.60
CA MET A 470 9.35 -13.02 -0.34
C MET A 470 10.50 -12.02 -0.57
N LEU A 471 11.38 -12.27 -1.55
CA LEU A 471 12.45 -11.35 -1.92
C LEU A 471 11.90 -10.02 -2.50
N MET A 472 10.83 -10.09 -3.29
CA MET A 472 10.16 -8.89 -3.82
C MET A 472 9.43 -8.11 -2.73
N GLN A 473 8.73 -8.80 -1.82
CA GLN A 473 8.10 -8.18 -0.65
C GLN A 473 9.12 -7.53 0.30
N ALA A 474 10.34 -8.07 0.34
CA ALA A 474 11.48 -7.48 1.04
C ALA A 474 12.00 -6.18 0.38
N GLY A 475 11.48 -5.81 -0.80
CA GLY A 475 11.77 -4.54 -1.47
C GLY A 475 12.67 -4.65 -2.70
N PHE A 476 13.01 -5.87 -3.14
CA PHE A 476 13.76 -6.05 -4.38
C PHE A 476 12.85 -5.78 -5.60
N GLY A 477 13.15 -4.72 -6.36
CA GLY A 477 12.19 -4.14 -7.31
C GLY A 477 12.07 -4.83 -8.67
N SER A 478 12.99 -5.72 -9.06
CA SER A 478 12.93 -6.43 -10.34
C SER A 478 12.49 -7.87 -10.13
N ARG A 479 11.38 -8.25 -10.80
CA ARG A 479 10.76 -9.57 -10.66
C ARG A 479 11.57 -10.64 -11.38
N SER A 480 11.90 -10.41 -12.64
CA SER A 480 12.75 -11.30 -13.45
C SER A 480 14.09 -11.61 -12.76
N GLU A 481 14.75 -10.60 -12.19
CA GLU A 481 16.02 -10.76 -11.46
C GLU A 481 15.84 -11.50 -10.12
N ALA A 482 14.73 -11.27 -9.41
CA ALA A 482 14.42 -12.02 -8.19
C ALA A 482 14.25 -13.53 -8.48
N ILE A 483 13.47 -13.86 -9.52
CA ILE A 483 13.25 -15.25 -9.95
C ILE A 483 14.56 -15.89 -10.41
N SER A 484 15.34 -15.18 -11.24
CA SER A 484 16.64 -15.65 -11.75
C SER A 484 17.63 -15.95 -10.62
N ALA A 485 17.71 -15.07 -9.61
CA ALA A 485 18.59 -15.27 -8.47
C ALA A 485 18.20 -16.50 -7.65
N ILE A 486 16.90 -16.71 -7.41
CA ILE A 486 16.41 -17.89 -6.70
C ILE A 486 16.72 -19.17 -7.48
N GLN A 487 16.43 -19.21 -8.78
CA GLN A 487 16.70 -20.37 -9.64
C GLN A 487 18.19 -20.68 -9.74
N SER A 488 19.03 -19.65 -9.88
CA SER A 488 20.48 -19.81 -10.04
C SER A 488 21.19 -20.24 -8.75
N THR A 489 20.67 -19.83 -7.60
CA THR A 489 21.29 -20.14 -6.29
C THR A 489 20.64 -21.33 -5.58
N GLY A 490 19.48 -21.80 -6.03
CA GLY A 490 18.67 -22.78 -5.31
C GLY A 490 18.07 -22.23 -4.00
N GLY A 491 17.92 -20.91 -3.90
CA GLY A 491 17.44 -20.24 -2.68
C GLY A 491 16.04 -20.72 -2.30
N THR A 492 15.91 -21.36 -1.15
CA THR A 492 14.62 -21.85 -0.65
C THR A 492 14.46 -21.39 0.80
N PHE A 493 13.48 -20.54 1.04
CA PHE A 493 13.18 -19.99 2.36
C PHE A 493 11.69 -19.67 2.50
N SER A 494 11.22 -19.84 3.72
CA SER A 494 9.82 -19.72 4.14
C SER A 494 9.59 -18.64 5.18
N ASN A 495 10.66 -18.15 5.81
CA ASN A 495 10.63 -17.17 6.89
C ASN A 495 11.83 -16.21 6.83
N SER A 496 11.74 -15.14 7.62
CA SER A 496 12.74 -14.06 7.63
C SER A 496 14.14 -14.49 8.07
N ARG A 497 14.28 -15.59 8.81
CA ARG A 497 15.58 -16.10 9.25
C ARG A 497 16.29 -16.80 8.10
N GLU A 498 15.65 -17.79 7.49
CA GLU A 498 16.16 -18.50 6.32
C GLU A 498 16.49 -17.54 5.18
N PHE A 499 15.63 -16.53 4.96
CA PHE A 499 15.88 -15.47 3.99
C PHE A 499 17.20 -14.72 4.24
N LYS A 500 17.46 -14.29 5.49
CA LYS A 500 18.70 -13.59 5.86
C LYS A 500 19.93 -14.50 5.79
N GLU A 501 19.78 -15.78 6.14
CA GLU A 501 20.84 -16.78 5.98
C GLU A 501 21.20 -16.94 4.49
N TRP A 502 20.21 -17.01 3.60
CA TRP A 502 20.45 -17.04 2.15
C TRP A 502 21.11 -15.75 1.63
N LEU A 503 20.66 -14.57 2.05
CA LEU A 503 21.27 -13.29 1.65
C LEU A 503 22.74 -13.14 2.07
N SER A 504 23.17 -13.85 3.11
CA SER A 504 24.56 -13.85 3.57
C SER A 504 25.42 -15.00 3.02
N SER A 505 24.81 -15.91 2.27
CA SER A 505 25.45 -17.09 1.70
C SER A 505 26.51 -16.77 0.65
N ASP A 506 27.42 -17.71 0.41
CA ASP A 506 28.40 -17.55 -0.67
C ASP A 506 27.79 -17.75 -2.05
N ALA A 507 26.64 -18.43 -2.15
CA ALA A 507 25.90 -18.60 -3.39
C ALA A 507 25.43 -17.25 -3.95
N ILE A 508 24.81 -16.39 -3.12
CA ILE A 508 24.37 -15.07 -3.59
C ILE A 508 25.56 -14.14 -3.86
N LYS A 509 26.64 -14.21 -3.08
CA LYS A 509 27.87 -13.45 -3.36
C LYS A 509 28.46 -13.82 -4.72
N ALA A 510 28.53 -15.11 -5.03
CA ALA A 510 29.01 -15.61 -6.32
C ALA A 510 28.09 -15.19 -7.47
N TYR A 511 26.77 -15.27 -7.28
CA TYR A 511 25.78 -14.82 -8.25
C TYR A 511 25.94 -13.32 -8.58
N VAL A 512 26.03 -12.46 -7.56
CA VAL A 512 26.22 -11.01 -7.75
C VAL A 512 27.57 -10.69 -8.39
N ALA A 513 28.63 -11.43 -8.06
CA ALA A 513 29.94 -11.28 -8.71
C ALA A 513 29.89 -11.65 -10.20
N ALA A 514 29.17 -12.71 -10.56
CA ALA A 514 28.97 -13.11 -11.96
C ALA A 514 28.13 -12.07 -12.73
N LEU A 515 27.04 -11.58 -12.12
CA LEU A 515 26.22 -10.52 -12.71
C LEU A 515 27.03 -9.26 -13.02
N ASN A 516 28.00 -8.91 -12.17
CA ASN A 516 28.84 -7.73 -12.36
C ASN A 516 29.68 -7.79 -13.65
N LEU A 517 29.85 -8.98 -14.26
CA LEU A 517 30.53 -9.17 -15.53
C LEU A 517 29.59 -9.02 -16.74
N ILE A 518 28.28 -9.14 -16.52
CA ILE A 518 27.23 -9.12 -17.56
C ILE A 518 26.55 -7.74 -17.58
N SER A 519 26.13 -7.28 -16.41
CA SER A 519 25.46 -6.01 -16.16
C SER A 519 25.93 -5.44 -14.83
N GLU A 520 26.88 -4.50 -14.89
CA GLU A 520 27.38 -3.78 -13.71
C GLU A 520 26.24 -3.09 -12.93
N ASN A 521 25.21 -2.63 -13.65
CA ASN A 521 24.06 -1.97 -13.07
C ASN A 521 23.14 -2.94 -12.32
N THR A 522 22.84 -4.11 -12.88
CA THR A 522 22.07 -5.15 -12.17
C THR A 522 22.80 -5.59 -10.91
N ALA A 523 24.13 -5.77 -10.99
CA ALA A 523 24.94 -6.08 -9.83
C ALA A 523 24.95 -4.96 -8.77
N LYS A 524 24.89 -3.69 -9.19
CA LYS A 524 24.78 -2.54 -8.28
C LYS A 524 23.48 -2.56 -7.48
N LEU A 525 22.36 -2.97 -8.09
CA LEU A 525 21.08 -3.13 -7.39
C LEU A 525 21.18 -4.15 -6.27
N TRP A 526 21.73 -5.32 -6.58
CA TRP A 526 22.00 -6.36 -5.59
C TRP A 526 22.90 -5.87 -4.48
N LYS A 527 23.98 -5.14 -4.81
CA LYS A 527 24.88 -4.56 -3.80
C LYS A 527 24.15 -3.56 -2.89
N MET A 528 23.28 -2.71 -3.45
CA MET A 528 22.47 -1.76 -2.67
C MET A 528 21.50 -2.50 -1.75
N PHE A 529 20.75 -3.47 -2.29
CA PHE A 529 19.80 -4.28 -1.54
C PHE A 529 20.49 -5.06 -0.41
N LEU A 530 21.58 -5.77 -0.70
CA LEU A 530 22.33 -6.53 0.31
C LEU A 530 22.87 -5.62 1.42
N LYS A 531 23.25 -4.38 1.10
CA LYS A 531 23.73 -3.41 2.10
C LYS A 531 22.64 -3.03 3.11
N GLU A 532 21.37 -2.98 2.71
CA GLU A 532 20.25 -2.69 3.63
C GLU A 532 20.06 -3.80 4.68
N TYR A 533 20.43 -5.04 4.33
CA TYR A 533 20.33 -6.21 5.20
C TYR A 533 21.62 -6.53 5.97
N GLN A 534 22.70 -5.77 5.77
CA GLN A 534 23.90 -5.90 6.59
C GLN A 534 23.63 -5.38 8.01
N PRO A 535 23.99 -6.15 9.06
CA PRO A 535 23.89 -5.67 10.42
C PRO A 535 24.71 -4.38 10.59
N LYS A 536 24.12 -3.33 11.18
CA LYS A 536 24.90 -2.14 11.53
C LYS A 536 25.87 -2.53 12.65
N SER A 537 27.14 -2.16 12.53
CA SER A 537 28.21 -2.49 13.52
C SER A 537 27.82 -2.15 14.96
N ASN A 538 27.05 -1.08 15.17
CA ASN A 538 26.60 -0.63 16.49
C ASN A 538 25.47 -1.48 17.11
N THR A 539 25.07 -2.59 16.49
CA THR A 539 23.94 -3.43 16.93
C THR A 539 24.31 -4.89 17.18
N VAL A 540 25.52 -5.31 16.81
CA VAL A 540 25.98 -6.69 17.02
C VAL A 540 26.52 -6.81 18.45
N TRP A 541 25.97 -7.73 19.23
CA TRP A 541 26.45 -8.00 20.58
C TRP A 541 27.67 -8.90 20.52
N GLU A 542 28.77 -8.44 21.11
CA GLU A 542 29.95 -9.27 21.31
C GLU A 542 30.17 -9.52 22.81
N GLY A 543 30.68 -10.71 23.12
CA GLY A 543 31.02 -11.10 24.48
C GLY A 543 32.50 -10.82 24.76
N THR A 544 32.80 -9.92 25.69
CA THR A 544 34.17 -9.65 26.14
C THR A 544 34.29 -10.01 27.62
N SER A 545 35.34 -10.76 27.98
CA SER A 545 35.61 -11.13 29.37
C SER A 545 36.99 -10.65 29.82
N THR A 546 37.08 -10.18 31.06
CA THR A 546 38.35 -9.78 31.69
C THR A 546 38.31 -10.04 33.19
N ASN A 547 39.49 -10.02 33.82
CA ASN A 547 39.64 -10.14 35.27
C ASN A 547 40.05 -8.79 35.85
N LEU A 548 39.22 -8.24 36.72
CA LEU A 548 39.42 -6.92 37.34
C LEU A 548 39.87 -7.08 38.80
N PRO A 549 40.93 -6.38 39.23
CA PRO A 549 41.40 -6.45 40.62
C PRO A 549 40.47 -5.66 41.56
N VAL A 550 40.12 -6.27 42.69
CA VAL A 550 39.21 -5.69 43.71
C VAL A 550 39.92 -5.51 45.05
N ASN A 551 39.60 -4.44 45.76
CA ASN A 551 39.92 -4.23 47.16
C ASN A 551 38.64 -4.40 47.98
N TRP A 552 38.59 -5.44 48.81
CA TRP A 552 37.44 -5.73 49.68
C TRP A 552 37.41 -4.82 50.89
N GLU A 553 36.21 -4.49 51.36
CA GLU A 553 36.04 -3.78 52.64
C GLU A 553 36.45 -4.69 53.82
N PRO A 554 36.96 -4.14 54.94
CA PRO A 554 37.40 -4.93 56.08
C PRO A 554 36.28 -5.83 56.64
N GLY A 555 36.57 -7.13 56.79
CA GLY A 555 35.62 -8.11 57.34
C GLY A 555 34.71 -8.79 56.32
N VAL A 556 34.81 -8.43 55.03
CA VAL A 556 34.10 -9.11 53.94
C VAL A 556 34.80 -10.43 53.59
N ASN A 557 34.03 -11.54 53.56
CA ASN A 557 34.51 -12.85 53.13
C ASN A 557 33.76 -13.30 51.87
N ALA A 558 34.20 -12.80 50.72
CA ALA A 558 33.58 -13.10 49.43
C ALA A 558 33.90 -14.53 48.97
N GLN A 559 32.89 -15.30 48.59
CA GLN A 559 33.07 -16.70 48.16
C GLN A 559 33.36 -16.79 46.66
N ILE A 560 34.28 -17.67 46.25
CA ILE A 560 34.57 -17.91 44.83
C ILE A 560 33.29 -18.34 44.11
N GLY A 561 33.02 -17.72 42.96
CA GLY A 561 31.81 -17.94 42.15
C GLY A 561 30.59 -17.12 42.60
N GLN A 562 30.68 -16.37 43.70
CA GLN A 562 29.60 -15.49 44.14
C GLN A 562 29.35 -14.39 43.10
N LEU A 563 28.08 -14.21 42.71
CA LEU A 563 27.67 -13.13 41.82
C LEU A 563 27.59 -11.81 42.58
N ILE A 564 28.09 -10.75 41.96
CA ILE A 564 28.19 -9.41 42.52
C ILE A 564 27.90 -8.37 41.43
N LYS A 565 27.60 -7.14 41.84
CA LYS A 565 27.23 -6.06 40.92
C LYS A 565 28.28 -4.95 40.92
N LEU A 566 28.65 -4.46 39.74
CA LEU A 566 29.48 -3.27 39.60
C LEU A 566 28.60 -2.02 39.44
N HIS A 567 28.99 -0.93 40.10
CA HIS A 567 28.25 0.31 40.05
C HIS A 567 29.17 1.54 40.10
N ASN A 568 28.95 2.49 39.18
CA ASN A 568 29.63 3.78 39.17
C ASN A 568 28.67 4.85 39.70
N GLU A 569 28.89 5.30 40.93
CA GLU A 569 28.11 6.38 41.57
C GLU A 569 28.95 7.64 41.77
N ASP A 570 30.22 7.48 42.18
CA ASP A 570 31.18 8.56 42.46
C ASP A 570 32.22 8.73 41.33
N ALA A 571 32.90 9.88 41.28
CA ALA A 571 33.83 10.22 40.20
C ALA A 571 35.12 9.37 40.16
N ASP A 572 35.52 8.74 41.27
CA ASP A 572 36.90 8.25 41.43
C ASP A 572 37.07 6.72 41.38
N VAL A 573 36.03 5.91 41.63
CA VAL A 573 36.15 4.43 41.70
C VAL A 573 34.86 3.68 41.31
N THR A 574 35.00 2.48 40.74
CA THR A 574 33.87 1.55 40.52
C THR A 574 33.60 0.72 41.77
N LYS A 575 32.39 0.82 42.34
CA LYS A 575 31.96 0.09 43.54
C LYS A 575 31.57 -1.35 43.20
N VAL A 576 31.86 -2.26 44.14
CA VAL A 576 31.44 -3.65 44.13
C VAL A 576 30.34 -3.84 45.17
N LEU A 577 29.16 -4.24 44.71
CA LEU A 577 27.96 -4.41 45.51
C LEU A 577 27.61 -5.90 45.68
N SER A 578 27.08 -6.26 46.84
CA SER A 578 26.45 -7.56 47.08
C SER A 578 25.13 -7.69 46.30
N SER A 579 24.53 -8.88 46.32
CA SER A 579 23.18 -9.12 45.78
C SER A 579 22.12 -8.20 46.39
N ASP A 580 22.34 -7.77 47.63
CA ASP A 580 21.39 -6.99 48.42
C ASP A 580 21.64 -5.48 48.28
N GLY A 581 22.62 -5.09 47.47
CA GLY A 581 22.94 -3.70 47.16
C GLY A 581 23.93 -3.04 48.13
N GLU A 582 24.49 -3.77 49.09
CA GLU A 582 25.49 -3.25 50.02
C GLU A 582 26.88 -3.15 49.37
N VAL A 583 27.63 -2.09 49.66
CA VAL A 583 29.01 -1.93 49.19
C VAL A 583 29.92 -2.88 49.96
N ILE A 584 30.49 -3.85 49.25
CA ILE A 584 31.38 -4.88 49.82
C ILE A 584 32.84 -4.72 49.37
N GLY A 585 33.10 -3.88 48.38
CA GLY A 585 34.44 -3.59 47.91
C GLY A 585 34.46 -2.50 46.83
N LYS A 586 35.66 -2.20 46.34
CA LYS A 586 35.91 -1.24 45.26
C LYS A 586 36.95 -1.80 44.30
N LEU A 587 36.77 -1.59 43.00
CA LEU A 587 37.81 -1.89 42.01
C LEU A 587 38.99 -0.94 42.18
N ARG A 588 40.19 -1.37 41.78
CA ARG A 588 41.42 -0.56 41.92
C ARG A 588 41.47 0.65 40.97
N GLU A 589 40.73 0.57 39.88
CA GLU A 589 40.59 1.61 38.87
C GLU A 589 39.10 1.85 38.59
N ARG A 590 38.80 2.99 37.99
CA ARG A 590 37.46 3.27 37.49
C ARG A 590 37.32 2.73 36.08
N TYR A 591 36.29 1.91 35.84
CA TYR A 591 36.00 1.36 34.51
C TYR A 591 34.76 2.01 33.92
N GLU A 592 34.77 2.27 32.61
CA GLU A 592 33.59 2.76 31.89
C GLU A 592 32.53 1.66 31.73
N LEU A 593 31.57 1.60 32.66
CA LEU A 593 30.43 0.69 32.53
C LEU A 593 29.46 1.19 31.45
N LEU A 594 29.53 0.59 30.26
CA LEU A 594 28.69 0.90 29.11
C LEU A 594 27.21 0.60 29.40
N LYS A 595 26.32 1.53 29.05
CA LYS A 595 24.88 1.40 29.31
C LYS A 595 24.14 0.49 28.31
N ASN A 596 24.78 0.13 27.20
CA ASN A 596 24.16 -0.55 26.06
C ASN A 596 24.42 -2.08 26.04
N GLY A 597 24.56 -2.69 27.22
CA GLY A 597 24.80 -4.13 27.36
C GLY A 597 24.59 -4.66 28.78
N VAL A 598 24.92 -5.92 28.99
CA VAL A 598 24.72 -6.66 30.24
C VAL A 598 26.07 -7.14 30.77
N TYR A 599 26.30 -6.91 32.06
CA TYR A 599 27.49 -7.39 32.78
C TYR A 599 27.13 -8.59 33.66
N ARG A 600 27.94 -9.65 33.60
CA ARG A 600 27.99 -10.72 34.60
C ARG A 600 29.32 -10.64 35.32
N THR A 601 29.28 -10.42 36.63
CA THR A 601 30.49 -10.35 37.46
C THR A 601 30.44 -11.42 38.54
N GLN A 602 31.53 -12.17 38.69
CA GLN A 602 31.66 -13.17 39.73
C GLN A 602 33.03 -13.09 40.42
N VAL A 603 33.06 -13.46 41.70
CA VAL A 603 34.28 -13.48 42.51
C VAL A 603 35.21 -14.60 42.05
N GLU A 604 36.46 -14.26 41.81
CA GLU A 604 37.54 -15.21 41.49
C GLU A 604 38.56 -15.25 42.64
N ALA A 605 39.51 -16.19 42.58
CA ALA A 605 40.58 -16.29 43.55
C ALA A 605 41.50 -15.04 43.53
N ASN A 606 42.25 -14.85 44.62
CA ASN A 606 43.33 -13.84 44.71
C ASN A 606 42.89 -12.37 44.54
N ASN A 607 41.71 -12.00 45.02
CA ASN A 607 41.16 -10.62 44.95
C ASN A 607 40.95 -10.12 43.51
N PHE A 608 40.45 -11.00 42.65
CA PHE A 608 40.00 -10.66 41.29
C PHE A 608 38.52 -10.95 41.12
N LEU A 609 37.90 -10.22 40.19
CA LEU A 609 36.55 -10.43 39.72
C LEU A 609 36.58 -10.78 38.24
N GLN A 610 35.97 -11.90 37.87
CA GLN A 610 35.76 -12.22 36.46
C GLN A 610 34.51 -11.48 35.99
N VAL A 611 34.69 -10.58 35.01
CA VAL A 611 33.63 -9.75 34.45
C VAL A 611 33.46 -10.09 32.98
N THR A 612 32.25 -10.48 32.59
CA THR A 612 31.85 -10.65 31.19
C THR A 612 30.82 -9.59 30.83
N TYR A 613 31.07 -8.86 29.75
CA TYR A 613 30.13 -7.93 29.13
C TYR A 613 29.59 -8.53 27.84
N TRP A 614 28.28 -8.44 27.64
CA TRP A 614 27.64 -8.66 26.34
C TRP A 614 26.90 -7.40 25.93
N GLY A 615 27.28 -6.80 24.81
CA GLY A 615 26.63 -5.60 24.33
C GLY A 615 27.36 -4.96 23.15
N THR A 616 27.02 -3.71 22.90
CA THR A 616 27.52 -2.94 21.75
C THR A 616 28.53 -1.90 22.21
N GLY A 617 29.57 -1.64 21.40
CA GLY A 617 30.61 -0.64 21.66
C GLY A 617 32.02 -1.23 21.73
N GLU A 618 33.04 -0.40 21.50
CA GLU A 618 34.44 -0.80 21.60
C GLU A 618 34.94 -0.62 23.04
N ASN A 619 35.51 -1.68 23.63
CA ASN A 619 36.32 -1.64 24.85
C ASN A 619 35.60 -1.32 26.20
N PRO A 620 34.67 -2.18 26.67
CA PRO A 620 33.85 -1.98 27.89
C PRO A 620 34.65 -1.98 29.23
N PHE A 621 35.97 -2.19 29.17
CA PHE A 621 36.86 -2.30 30.32
C PHE A 621 38.05 -1.32 30.24
N GLN A 622 37.91 -0.25 29.46
CA GLN A 622 38.90 0.81 29.46
C GLN A 622 38.90 1.53 30.83
N ALA A 623 40.07 1.59 31.46
CA ALA A 623 40.27 2.37 32.68
C ALA A 623 40.16 3.87 32.36
N SER A 624 39.37 4.60 33.16
CA SER A 624 39.11 6.04 33.02
C SER A 624 40.25 6.90 33.56
#